data_AF-U3TWT1-F1
#
_entry.id   AF-U3TWT1-F1
#
_cell.length_a   1.000
_cell.length_b   1.000
_cell.length_c   1.000
_cell.angle_alpha   90.00
_cell.angle_beta   90.00
_cell.angle_gamma   90.00
#
_symmetry.space_group_name_H-M   'P 1'
#
loop_
_entity.id
_entity.type
_entity.pdbx_description
1 polymer ?
#
loop_
_entity_poly.entity_id
_entity_poly.type
_entity_poly.pdbx_seq_one_letter_code
_entity_poly.pdbx_strand_id
1 'polypeptide(L)'
;MVCEIPFETLDDLSGKMPALRQQMMRLMSGEIKGDQDMILLLSKKNVEERLAAFIWNLSRRFGQRGFSQREFRLTMTRGDIGNYLGLTVETISRLLGRFQKSGMLAVKGKYITIENHALLAELAGQTDQAA
;
A
#
# COMPACT_ATOMS: atom_id res chain seq x y z
N MET A 1 19.34 -3.63 6.89
CA MET A 1 20.27 -4.45 6.09
C MET A 1 19.63 -4.62 4.73
N VAL A 2 20.34 -4.27 3.66
CA VAL A 2 19.91 -4.47 2.27
C VAL A 2 20.81 -5.57 1.69
N CYS A 3 20.26 -6.46 0.88
CA CYS A 3 21.04 -7.46 0.16
C CYS A 3 21.20 -6.99 -1.28
N GLU A 4 22.44 -6.77 -1.71
CA GLU A 4 22.76 -6.42 -3.09
C GLU A 4 22.94 -7.70 -3.90
N ILE A 5 22.26 -7.80 -5.03
CA ILE A 5 22.34 -8.93 -5.94
C ILE A 5 22.80 -8.39 -7.30
N PRO A 6 24.02 -8.72 -7.77
CA PRO A 6 24.49 -8.29 -9.08
C PRO A 6 23.56 -8.82 -10.18
N PHE A 7 23.16 -7.94 -11.10
CA PHE A 7 22.18 -8.28 -12.14
C PHE A 7 22.66 -9.44 -13.03
N GLU A 8 23.90 -9.40 -13.49
CA GLU A 8 24.51 -10.47 -14.30
C GLU A 8 24.45 -11.84 -13.62
N THR A 9 24.70 -11.88 -12.30
CA THR A 9 24.61 -13.12 -11.52
C THR A 9 23.16 -13.60 -11.39
N LEU A 10 22.22 -12.68 -11.19
CA LEU A 10 20.80 -12.99 -11.10
C LEU A 10 20.26 -13.54 -12.43
N ASP A 11 20.68 -12.97 -13.56
CA ASP A 11 20.27 -13.41 -14.90
C ASP A 11 20.81 -14.81 -15.24
N ASP A 12 22.12 -15.04 -15.02
CA ASP A 12 22.74 -16.36 -15.21
C ASP A 12 22.08 -17.45 -14.34
N LEU A 13 21.84 -17.16 -13.06
CA LEU A 13 21.16 -18.09 -12.15
C LEU A 13 19.70 -18.34 -12.57
N SER A 14 19.02 -17.34 -13.12
CA SER A 14 17.64 -17.48 -13.62
C SER A 14 17.57 -18.37 -14.86
N GLY A 15 18.61 -18.38 -15.69
CA GLY A 15 18.76 -19.36 -16.77
C GLY A 15 18.90 -20.80 -16.26
N LYS A 16 19.57 -20.98 -15.12
CA LYS A 16 19.88 -22.29 -14.52
C LYS A 16 18.81 -22.83 -13.58
N MET A 17 18.01 -21.94 -12.97
CA MET A 17 17.02 -22.28 -11.94
C MET A 17 15.61 -21.86 -12.39
N PRO A 18 14.80 -22.77 -12.96
CA PRO A 18 13.47 -22.43 -13.46
C PRO A 18 12.53 -21.81 -12.41
N ALA A 19 12.62 -22.25 -11.16
CA ALA A 19 11.85 -21.71 -10.05
C ALA A 19 12.22 -20.24 -9.74
N LEU A 20 13.50 -19.88 -9.84
CA LEU A 20 13.96 -18.50 -9.65
C LEU A 20 13.42 -17.60 -10.76
N ARG A 21 13.51 -18.04 -12.01
CA ARG A 21 12.95 -17.31 -13.16
C ARG A 21 11.45 -17.09 -13.03
N GLN A 22 10.69 -18.13 -12.65
CA GLN A 22 9.26 -18.00 -12.40
C GLN A 22 8.96 -16.98 -11.29
N GLN A 23 9.76 -16.97 -10.23
CA GLN A 23 9.60 -16.02 -9.14
C GLN A 23 9.91 -14.58 -9.59
N MET A 24 10.97 -14.37 -10.37
CA MET A 24 11.28 -13.06 -10.94
C MET A 24 10.15 -12.54 -11.83
N MET A 25 9.63 -13.38 -12.73
CA MET A 25 8.50 -13.02 -13.60
C MET A 25 7.25 -12.67 -12.79
N ARG A 26 6.97 -13.40 -11.70
CA ARG A 26 5.86 -13.07 -10.78
C ARG A 26 6.07 -11.73 -10.08
N LEU A 27 7.29 -11.43 -9.62
CA LEU A 27 7.60 -10.16 -8.96
C LEU A 27 7.43 -8.98 -9.92
N MET A 28 8.00 -9.06 -11.12
CA MET A 28 7.85 -8.03 -12.16
C MET A 28 6.39 -7.86 -12.58
N SER A 29 5.66 -8.96 -12.80
CA SER A 29 4.23 -8.90 -13.14
C SER A 29 3.40 -8.27 -12.01
N GLY A 30 3.73 -8.57 -10.75
CA GLY A 30 3.11 -7.96 -9.58
C GLY A 30 3.38 -6.45 -9.49
N GLU A 31 4.59 -6.01 -9.84
CA GLU A 31 4.95 -4.59 -9.89
C GLU A 31 4.17 -3.84 -10.98
N ILE A 32 4.11 -4.38 -12.20
CA ILE A 32 3.30 -3.81 -13.30
C ILE A 32 1.83 -3.69 -12.90
N LYS A 33 1.26 -4.72 -12.26
CA LYS A 33 -0.12 -4.66 -11.76
C LYS A 33 -0.29 -3.57 -10.71
N GLY A 34 0.67 -3.42 -9.81
CA GLY A 34 0.68 -2.36 -8.81
C GLY A 34 0.67 -0.96 -9.44
N ASP A 35 1.44 -0.75 -10.51
CA ASP A 35 1.47 0.52 -11.23
C ASP A 35 0.15 0.80 -11.96
N GLN A 36 -0.48 -0.22 -12.53
CA GLN A 36 -1.81 -0.10 -13.12
C GLN A 36 -2.88 0.28 -12.08
N ASP A 37 -2.86 -0.36 -10.91
CA ASP A 37 -3.74 -0.03 -9.79
C ASP A 37 -3.50 1.43 -9.32
N MET A 38 -2.26 1.89 -9.33
CA MET A 38 -1.88 3.26 -8.99
C MET A 38 -2.42 4.28 -10.01
N ILE A 39 -2.27 4.01 -11.30
CA ILE A 39 -2.85 4.86 -12.37
C ILE A 39 -4.36 4.96 -12.18
N LEU A 40 -5.04 3.84 -11.94
CA LEU A 40 -6.48 3.81 -11.69
C LEU A 40 -6.86 4.65 -10.46
N LEU A 41 -6.10 4.52 -9.37
CA LEU A 41 -6.29 5.29 -8.15
C LEU A 41 -6.16 6.79 -8.40
N LEU A 42 -5.17 7.22 -9.19
CA LEU A 42 -4.97 8.63 -9.52
C LEU A 42 -6.00 9.18 -10.52
N SER A 43 -6.52 8.35 -11.42
CA SER A 43 -7.48 8.80 -12.45
C SER A 43 -8.94 8.78 -11.99
N LYS A 44 -9.35 7.82 -11.15
CA LYS A 44 -10.78 7.61 -10.84
C LYS A 44 -11.17 7.88 -9.40
N LYS A 45 -10.23 7.84 -8.44
CA LYS A 45 -10.58 8.00 -7.02
C LYS A 45 -10.55 9.45 -6.60
N ASN A 46 -11.51 9.82 -5.75
CA ASN A 46 -11.50 11.10 -5.06
C ASN A 46 -10.38 11.14 -4.00
N VAL A 47 -10.07 12.34 -3.51
CA VAL A 47 -8.96 12.57 -2.56
C VAL A 47 -9.04 11.71 -1.30
N GLU A 48 -10.25 11.44 -0.81
CA GLU A 48 -10.50 10.65 0.38
C GLU A 48 -10.31 9.15 0.14
N GLU A 49 -10.86 8.64 -0.96
CA GLU A 49 -10.71 7.26 -1.43
C GLU A 49 -9.25 6.92 -1.73
N ARG A 50 -8.44 7.87 -2.24
CA ARG A 50 -7.00 7.66 -2.49
C ARG A 50 -6.26 7.34 -1.20
N LEU A 51 -6.48 8.13 -0.15
CA LEU A 51 -5.83 7.90 1.14
C LEU A 51 -6.35 6.62 1.80
N ALA A 52 -7.65 6.34 1.72
CA ALA A 52 -8.22 5.09 2.22
C ALA A 52 -7.63 3.87 1.52
N ALA A 53 -7.54 3.89 0.18
CA ALA A 53 -6.93 2.82 -0.61
C ALA A 53 -5.44 2.65 -0.30
N PHE A 54 -4.70 3.73 -0.09
CA PHE A 54 -3.30 3.68 0.33
C PHE A 54 -3.13 2.97 1.69
N ILE A 55 -3.92 3.34 2.69
CA ILE A 55 -3.90 2.73 4.03
C ILE A 55 -4.30 1.25 3.96
N TRP A 56 -5.34 0.92 3.18
CA TRP A 56 -5.78 -0.45 2.94
C TRP A 56 -4.69 -1.32 2.30
N ASN A 57 -4.04 -0.82 1.25
CA ASN A 57 -2.97 -1.56 0.57
C ASN A 57 -1.79 -1.81 1.52
N LEU A 58 -1.44 -0.82 2.35
CA LEU A 58 -0.37 -0.96 3.33
C LEU A 58 -0.72 -1.99 4.42
N SER A 59 -1.95 -1.97 4.93
CA SER A 59 -2.48 -2.98 5.87
C SER A 59 -2.34 -4.41 5.32
N ARG A 60 -2.80 -4.66 4.07
CA ARG A 60 -2.66 -5.96 3.41
C ARG A 60 -1.20 -6.38 3.25
N ARG A 61 -0.33 -5.45 2.84
CA ARG A 61 1.11 -5.68 2.67
C ARG A 61 1.81 -6.03 3.99
N PHE A 62 1.42 -5.43 5.11
CA PHE A 62 1.91 -5.82 6.44
C PHE A 62 1.41 -7.22 6.83
N GLY A 63 0.14 -7.52 6.58
CA GLY A 63 -0.44 -8.84 6.80
C GLY A 63 0.26 -9.97 6.07
N GLN A 64 0.53 -9.78 4.77
CA GLN A 64 1.25 -10.77 3.95
C GLN A 64 2.68 -11.04 4.45
N ARG A 65 3.27 -10.10 5.19
CA ARG A 65 4.60 -10.23 5.80
C ARG A 65 4.54 -10.77 7.25
N GLY A 66 3.36 -11.16 7.74
CA GLY A 66 3.16 -11.67 9.10
C GLY A 66 3.05 -10.61 10.19
N PHE A 67 2.91 -9.33 9.83
CA PHE A 67 2.68 -8.23 10.77
C PHE A 67 1.18 -7.99 10.99
N SER A 68 0.86 -7.18 12.01
CA SER A 68 -0.51 -6.75 12.27
C SER A 68 -1.09 -6.01 11.07
N GLN A 69 -2.22 -6.50 10.55
CA GLN A 69 -3.03 -5.81 9.55
C GLN A 69 -3.78 -4.64 10.16
N ARG A 70 -4.04 -4.69 11.47
CA ARG A 70 -4.82 -3.70 12.20
C ARG A 70 -3.98 -2.48 12.60
N GLU A 71 -2.74 -2.67 13.03
CA GLU A 71 -1.90 -1.59 13.54
C GLU A 71 -0.52 -1.62 12.91
N PHE A 72 -0.11 -0.47 12.36
CA PHE A 72 1.19 -0.34 11.72
C PHE A 72 1.71 1.10 11.76
N ARG A 73 3.03 1.23 11.62
CA ARG A 73 3.72 2.52 11.57
C ARG A 73 3.94 2.95 10.12
N LEU A 74 3.53 4.17 9.80
CA LEU A 74 3.92 4.84 8.55
C LEU A 74 5.39 5.26 8.65
N THR A 75 6.27 4.55 7.95
CA THR A 75 7.70 4.87 7.90
C THR A 75 7.95 6.17 7.13
N MET A 76 7.21 6.37 6.05
CA MET A 76 7.22 7.57 5.21
C MET A 76 6.67 8.82 5.93
N THR A 77 7.13 10.00 5.51
CA THR A 77 6.60 11.27 6.00
C THR A 77 5.24 11.57 5.35
N ARG A 78 4.49 12.52 5.92
CA ARG A 78 3.25 13.01 5.30
C ARG A 78 3.52 13.66 3.94
N GLY A 79 4.70 14.27 3.76
CA GLY A 79 5.15 14.83 2.48
C GLY A 79 5.37 13.74 1.43
N ASP A 80 6.04 12.65 1.78
CA ASP A 80 6.27 11.53 0.85
C ASP A 80 4.94 10.90 0.41
N ILE A 81 4.01 10.71 1.34
CA ILE A 81 2.67 10.20 1.05
C ILE A 81 1.91 11.19 0.16
N GLY A 82 2.05 12.50 0.41
CA GLY A 82 1.47 13.56 -0.41
C GLY A 82 1.97 13.52 -1.84
N ASN A 83 3.28 13.49 -2.01
CA ASN A 83 3.93 13.38 -3.33
C ASN A 83 3.49 12.12 -4.07
N TYR A 84 3.36 10.99 -3.36
CA TYR A 84 2.92 9.73 -3.94
C TYR A 84 1.46 9.77 -4.40
N LEU A 85 0.56 10.39 -3.64
CA LEU A 85 -0.88 10.41 -3.93
C LEU A 85 -1.36 11.65 -4.71
N GLY A 86 -0.45 12.61 -4.97
CA GLY A 86 -0.79 13.92 -5.53
C GLY A 86 -1.62 14.78 -4.57
N LEU A 87 -1.37 14.67 -3.26
CA LEU A 87 -2.09 15.38 -2.20
C LEU A 87 -1.15 16.29 -1.40
N THR A 88 -1.66 17.39 -0.84
CA THR A 88 -0.87 18.22 0.07
C THR A 88 -0.80 17.61 1.48
N VAL A 89 0.22 18.01 2.25
CA VAL A 89 0.39 17.59 3.65
C VAL A 89 -0.82 18.02 4.51
N GLU A 90 -1.36 19.21 4.28
CA GLU A 90 -2.56 19.71 4.96
C GLU A 90 -3.78 18.84 4.63
N THR A 91 -3.92 18.46 3.36
CA THR A 91 -5.04 17.62 2.90
C THR A 91 -5.00 16.25 3.56
N ILE A 92 -3.83 15.60 3.58
CA ILE A 92 -3.64 14.32 4.28
C ILE A 92 -3.95 14.46 5.77
N SER A 93 -3.46 15.52 6.42
CA SER A 93 -3.68 15.73 7.85
C SER A 93 -5.16 15.93 8.16
N ARG A 94 -5.89 16.69 7.34
CA ARG A 94 -7.34 16.89 7.45
C ARG A 94 -8.09 15.57 7.26
N LEU A 95 -7.76 14.79 6.24
CA LEU A 95 -8.39 13.50 5.97
C LEU A 95 -8.22 12.51 7.13
N LEU A 96 -7.00 12.38 7.65
CA LEU A 96 -6.74 11.51 8.81
C LEU A 96 -7.53 11.93 10.04
N GLY A 97 -7.64 13.25 10.27
CA GLY A 97 -8.50 13.78 11.34
C GLY A 97 -9.98 13.45 11.13
N ARG A 98 -10.48 13.45 9.89
CA ARG A 98 -11.86 13.02 9.58
C ARG A 98 -12.06 11.53 9.81
N PHE A 99 -11.13 10.71 9.33
CA PHE A 99 -11.14 9.25 9.55
C PHE A 99 -11.10 8.88 11.03
N GLN A 100 -10.42 9.69 11.83
CA GLN A 100 -10.40 9.53 13.28
C GLN A 100 -11.72 9.95 13.93
N LYS A 101 -12.30 11.07 13.51
CA LYS A 101 -13.61 11.52 14.02
C LYS A 101 -14.75 10.57 13.67
N SER A 102 -14.68 9.88 12.52
CA SER A 102 -15.67 8.87 12.12
C SER A 102 -15.48 7.51 12.81
N GLY A 103 -14.43 7.34 13.62
CA GLY A 103 -14.11 6.05 14.25
C GLY A 103 -13.61 5.01 13.25
N MET A 104 -13.20 5.40 12.04
CA MET A 104 -12.66 4.47 11.05
C MET A 104 -11.20 4.10 11.36
N LEU A 105 -10.41 5.08 11.81
CA LEU A 105 -9.00 4.92 12.17
C LEU A 105 -8.69 5.57 13.52
N ALA A 106 -7.68 5.08 14.24
CA ALA A 106 -6.99 5.84 15.28
C ALA A 106 -5.61 6.26 14.78
N VAL A 107 -5.22 7.51 15.04
CA VAL A 107 -3.94 8.08 14.59
C VAL A 107 -3.14 8.56 15.79
N LYS A 108 -1.96 7.97 16.01
CA LYS A 108 -1.02 8.34 17.08
C LYS A 108 0.35 8.65 16.46
N GLY A 109 0.54 9.90 16.05
CA GLY A 109 1.76 10.33 15.34
C GLY A 109 1.92 9.60 14.01
N LYS A 110 2.89 8.67 13.95
CA LYS A 110 3.13 7.79 12.79
C LYS A 110 2.42 6.45 12.86
N TYR A 111 1.81 6.10 13.99
CA TYR A 111 1.04 4.87 14.14
C TYR A 111 -0.39 5.08 13.67
N ILE A 112 -0.87 4.12 12.88
CA ILE A 112 -2.25 4.03 12.40
C ILE A 112 -2.82 2.71 12.92
N THR A 113 -3.99 2.80 13.52
CA THR A 113 -4.80 1.64 13.92
C THR A 113 -6.10 1.68 13.13
N ILE A 114 -6.44 0.59 12.45
CA ILE A 114 -7.70 0.44 11.75
C ILE A 114 -8.75 -0.05 12.76
N GLU A 115 -9.74 0.79 13.02
CA GLU A 115 -10.82 0.46 13.97
C GLU A 115 -12.02 -0.15 13.25
N ASN A 116 -12.30 0.29 12.02
CA ASN A 116 -13.35 -0.28 11.19
C ASN A 116 -12.80 -0.68 9.80
N HIS A 117 -12.47 -1.97 9.66
CA HIS A 117 -11.96 -2.53 8.41
C HIS A 117 -12.99 -2.48 7.27
N ALA A 118 -14.28 -2.66 7.56
CA ALA A 118 -15.33 -2.67 6.55
C ALA A 118 -15.51 -1.28 5.91
N LEU A 119 -15.62 -0.24 6.74
CA LEU A 119 -15.69 1.16 6.27
C LEU A 119 -14.46 1.54 5.44
N LEU A 120 -13.27 1.14 5.90
CA LEU A 120 -12.03 1.42 5.16
C LEU A 120 -11.99 0.69 3.81
N ALA A 121 -12.44 -0.57 3.76
CA ALA A 121 -12.50 -1.35 2.52
C ALA A 121 -13.47 -0.74 1.50
N GLU A 122 -14.65 -0.35 1.97
CA GLU A 122 -15.68 0.30 1.15
C GLU A 122 -15.16 1.62 0.55
N LEU A 123 -14.58 2.48 1.39
CA LEU A 123 -14.00 3.75 0.95
C LEU A 123 -12.75 3.54 0.06
N ALA A 124 -12.00 2.46 0.28
CA ALA A 124 -10.91 2.05 -0.60
C ALA A 124 -11.43 1.50 -1.95
N GLY A 125 -12.74 1.36 -2.16
CA GLY A 125 -13.35 0.78 -3.35
C GLY A 125 -13.00 -0.71 -3.52
N GLN A 126 -12.93 -1.44 -2.42
CA GLN A 126 -12.65 -2.88 -2.37
C GLN A 126 -13.95 -3.66 -2.18
N THR A 127 -15.00 -3.27 -2.90
CA THR A 127 -16.29 -3.95 -2.94
C THR A 127 -16.22 -5.08 -3.98
N ASP A 128 -15.43 -6.13 -3.70
CA ASP A 128 -15.48 -7.48 -4.32
C ASP A 128 -14.15 -8.27 -4.19
N GLN A 129 -13.72 -8.56 -2.96
CA GLN A 129 -12.79 -9.68 -2.71
C GLN A 129 -13.21 -10.43 -1.43
N ALA A 130 -14.45 -10.88 -1.40
CA ALA A 130 -14.93 -11.93 -0.50
C ALA A 130 -15.61 -13.02 -1.36
N ALA A 131 -14.79 -13.76 -2.11
CA ALA A 131 -15.11 -15.06 -2.68
C ALA A 131 -13.84 -15.91 -2.62
#